data_AF-A0A9P0M3Z5-F1
#
_entry.id   AF-A0A9P0M3Z5-F1
#
_cell.length_a   1.000
_cell.length_b   1.000
_cell.length_c   1.000
_cell.angle_alpha   90.00
_cell.angle_beta   90.00
_cell.angle_gamma   90.00
#
_symmetry.space_group_name_H-M   'P 1'
#
loop_
_entity.id
_entity.type
_entity.pdbx_description
1 polymer ?
#
loop_
_entity_poly.entity_id
_entity_poly.type
_entity_poly.pdbx_seq_one_letter_code
_entity_poly.pdbx_strand_id
1 'polypeptide(L)'
;MVRYHTTTDKKVKFPASIMVWGSMSSKGVGKLHFNDGNSLLPVIEECLTSGQDFVFQQDGAACHTSKRAIKWMEENDTDRRGAGC
;
A
#
# COMPACT_ATOMS: atom_id res chain seq x y z
N MET A 1 3.16 -2.22 -45.45
CA MET A 1 1.87 -2.71 -44.93
C MET A 1 2.13 -3.43 -43.62
N VAL A 2 1.92 -2.75 -42.48
CA VAL A 2 2.11 -3.35 -41.14
C VAL A 2 0.79 -4.00 -40.74
N ARG A 3 0.79 -5.32 -40.51
CA ARG A 3 -0.38 -6.03 -39.99
C ARG A 3 -0.37 -5.91 -38.47
N TYR A 4 -1.35 -5.21 -37.92
CA TYR A 4 -1.65 -5.27 -36.50
C TYR A 4 -2.25 -6.65 -36.22
N HIS A 5 -1.53 -7.49 -35.47
CA HIS A 5 -2.14 -8.66 -34.85
C HIS A 5 -2.98 -8.16 -33.68
N THR A 6 -4.27 -7.92 -33.91
CA THR A 6 -5.22 -7.65 -32.84
C THR A 6 -5.52 -8.97 -32.14
N THR A 7 -4.72 -9.32 -31.15
CA THR A 7 -5.06 -10.45 -30.26
C THR A 7 -6.25 -10.01 -29.42
N THR A 8 -7.40 -10.63 -29.63
CA THR A 8 -8.59 -10.40 -28.80
C THR A 8 -8.34 -11.03 -27.44
N ASP A 9 -7.82 -10.25 -26.48
CA ASP A 9 -7.63 -10.72 -25.12
C ASP A 9 -9.00 -11.11 -24.54
N LYS A 10 -9.20 -12.41 -24.30
CA LYS A 10 -10.40 -12.93 -23.65
C LYS A 10 -10.44 -12.39 -22.22
N LYS A 11 -11.20 -11.31 -22.00
CA LYS A 11 -11.46 -10.76 -20.66
C LYS A 11 -12.22 -11.79 -19.83
N VAL A 12 -11.54 -12.44 -18.89
CA VAL A 12 -12.18 -13.22 -17.83
C VAL A 12 -12.69 -12.28 -16.75
N LYS A 13 -13.80 -12.63 -16.08
CA LYS A 13 -14.40 -11.81 -15.01
C LYS A 13 -13.45 -11.59 -13.83
N PHE A 14 -12.54 -12.52 -13.59
CA PHE A 14 -11.57 -12.50 -12.50
C PHE A 14 -10.17 -12.86 -13.03
N PRO A 15 -9.44 -11.91 -13.62
CA PRO A 15 -8.07 -12.16 -14.04
C PRO A 15 -7.19 -12.37 -12.80
N ALA A 16 -6.17 -13.22 -12.93
CA ALA A 16 -5.15 -13.33 -11.89
C ALA A 16 -4.47 -11.96 -11.72
N SER A 17 -4.34 -11.53 -10.47
CA SER A 17 -3.69 -10.27 -10.10
C SER A 17 -2.79 -10.47 -8.91
N ILE A 18 -1.78 -9.60 -8.80
CA ILE A 18 -0.91 -9.50 -7.63
C ILE A 18 -1.28 -8.24 -6.86
N MET A 19 -1.27 -8.33 -5.53
CA MET A 19 -1.37 -7.14 -4.69
C MET A 19 0.04 -6.72 -4.29
N VAL A 20 0.31 -5.43 -4.40
CA VAL A 20 1.57 -4.84 -3.95
C VAL A 20 1.29 -3.71 -2.98
N TRP A 21 2.17 -3.55 -2.01
CA TRP A 21 2.17 -2.43 -1.08
C TRP A 21 3.50 -1.70 -1.19
N GLY A 22 3.45 -0.38 -1.18
CA GLY A 22 4.65 0.44 -1.13
C GLY A 22 4.33 1.80 -0.57
N SER A 23 5.38 2.53 -0.20
CA SER A 23 5.30 3.90 0.27
C SER A 23 6.14 4.81 -0.62
N MET A 24 5.88 6.11 -0.57
CA MET A 24 6.71 7.12 -1.22
C MET A 24 6.68 8.42 -0.43
N SER A 25 7.70 9.25 -0.61
CA SER A 25 7.81 10.58 -0.02
C SER A 25 8.50 11.54 -0.99
N SER A 26 8.66 12.80 -0.58
CA SER A 26 9.47 13.78 -1.31
C SER A 26 10.94 13.37 -1.47
N LYS A 27 11.45 12.45 -0.63
CA LYS A 27 12.81 11.90 -0.72
C LYS A 27 12.94 10.74 -1.72
N GLY A 28 11.83 10.22 -2.23
CA GLY A 28 11.82 9.11 -3.20
C GLY A 28 10.83 8.00 -2.85
N VAL A 29 10.97 6.87 -3.54
CA VAL A 29 10.14 5.67 -3.34
C VAL A 29 10.68 4.80 -2.21
N GLY A 30 9.78 4.29 -1.38
CA GLY A 30 10.06 3.29 -0.36
C GLY A 30 10.11 1.88 -0.93
N LYS A 31 10.23 0.89 -0.04
CA LYS A 31 10.29 -0.52 -0.43
C LYS A 31 8.93 -0.98 -0.97
N LEU A 32 8.96 -1.71 -2.09
CA LEU A 32 7.78 -2.37 -2.65
C LEU A 32 7.70 -3.80 -2.13
N HIS A 33 6.52 -4.20 -1.68
CA HIS A 33 6.24 -5.50 -1.09
C HIS A 33 5.10 -6.18 -1.84
N PHE A 34 5.31 -7.44 -2.20
CA PHE A 34 4.24 -8.29 -2.72
C PHE A 34 3.43 -8.80 -1.54
N ASN A 35 2.12 -8.58 -1.60
CA ASN A 35 1.19 -8.99 -0.56
C ASN A 35 0.28 -10.09 -1.08
N ASP A 36 0.20 -11.19 -0.36
CA ASP A 36 -0.70 -12.30 -0.67
C ASP A 36 -2.11 -12.10 -0.07
N GLY A 37 -2.46 -10.86 0.30
CA GLY A 37 -3.76 -10.48 0.88
C GLY A 37 -3.78 -10.38 2.41
N ASN A 38 -2.61 -10.38 3.06
CA ASN A 38 -2.50 -10.29 4.52
C ASN A 38 -2.31 -8.85 5.02
N SER A 39 -2.45 -8.67 6.34
CA SER A 39 -2.41 -7.39 7.05
C SER A 39 -1.11 -6.62 6.78
N LEU A 40 -1.21 -5.35 6.39
CA LEU A 40 -0.09 -4.48 5.98
C LEU A 40 0.82 -4.00 7.13
N LEU A 41 0.49 -4.36 8.37
CA LEU A 41 1.17 -3.87 9.58
C LEU A 41 2.66 -4.22 9.63
N PRO A 42 3.10 -5.46 9.35
CA PRO A 42 4.52 -5.80 9.38
C PRO A 42 5.36 -5.06 8.34
N VAL A 43 4.72 -4.60 7.25
CA VAL A 43 5.41 -3.95 6.13
C VAL A 43 5.76 -2.50 6.46
N ILE A 44 4.92 -1.87 7.27
CA ILE A 44 5.08 -0.49 7.70
C ILE A 44 6.27 -0.36 8.67
N GLU A 45 6.47 -1.35 9.55
CA GLU A 45 7.61 -1.43 10.49
C GLU A 45 8.96 -1.35 9.75
N GLU A 46 9.11 -2.11 8.67
CA GLU A 46 10.36 -2.19 7.92
C GLU A 46 10.68 -0.90 7.14
N CYS A 47 9.64 -0.14 6.76
CA CYS A 47 9.79 1.01 5.87
C CYS A 47 9.97 2.35 6.60
N LEU A 48 9.59 2.45 7.87
CA LEU A 48 9.48 3.73 8.59
C LEU A 48 10.62 4.00 9.60
N THR A 49 11.58 3.09 9.74
CA THR A 49 12.65 3.12 10.76
C THR A 49 13.82 4.09 10.44
N SER A 50 13.56 5.27 9.88
CA SER A 50 14.62 6.24 9.56
C SER A 50 14.93 7.28 10.66
N GLY A 51 14.29 7.20 11.83
CA GLY A 51 14.59 8.10 12.97
C GLY A 51 14.34 9.58 12.67
N GLN A 52 13.42 9.87 11.75
CA GLN A 52 13.00 11.21 11.36
C GLN A 52 11.51 11.33 11.63
N ASP A 53 11.05 12.51 12.02
CA ASP A 53 9.61 12.77 12.13
C ASP A 53 8.98 12.69 10.73
N PHE A 54 7.93 11.89 10.60
CA PHE A 54 7.16 11.76 9.36
C PHE A 54 5.67 11.65 9.67
N VAL A 55 4.85 11.98 8.67
CA VAL A 55 3.39 11.75 8.71
C VAL A 55 3.09 10.55 7.83
N PHE A 56 2.38 9.57 8.37
CA PHE A 56 1.97 8.38 7.61
C PHE A 56 0.56 8.56 7.04
N GLN A 57 0.45 8.69 5.72
CA GLN A 57 -0.82 8.78 5.00
C GLN A 57 -1.21 7.41 4.42
N GLN A 58 -2.46 7.01 4.67
CA GLN A 58 -3.12 5.86 4.03
C GLN A 58 -4.58 6.20 3.71
N ASP A 59 -5.24 5.37 2.91
CA ASP A 59 -6.68 5.50 2.63
C ASP A 59 -7.54 5.06 3.83
N GLY A 60 -8.85 5.33 3.75
CA GLY A 60 -9.83 5.00 4.80
C GLY A 60 -10.38 3.57 4.76
N ALA A 61 -9.75 2.61 4.06
CA ALA A 61 -10.29 1.26 3.94
C ALA A 61 -10.47 0.58 5.32
N ALA A 62 -11.48 -0.27 5.44
CA ALA A 62 -11.83 -0.90 6.72
C ALA A 62 -10.67 -1.71 7.34
N CYS A 63 -9.80 -2.29 6.52
CA CYS A 63 -8.59 -2.97 6.99
C CYS A 63 -7.57 -2.01 7.63
N HIS A 64 -7.48 -0.78 7.13
CA HIS A 64 -6.55 0.27 7.57
C HIS A 64 -7.05 1.06 8.78
N THR A 65 -8.37 1.05 9.01
CA THR A 65 -9.05 1.72 10.14
C THR A 65 -9.52 0.74 11.22
N SER A 66 -9.19 -0.54 11.10
CA SER A 66 -9.53 -1.56 12.11
C SER A 66 -8.85 -1.26 13.46
N LYS A 67 -9.47 -1.65 14.58
CA LYS A 67 -8.90 -1.46 15.93
C LYS A 67 -7.47 -2.01 16.05
N ARG A 68 -7.20 -3.15 15.41
CA ARG A 68 -5.86 -3.76 15.38
C ARG A 68 -4.88 -2.89 14.61
N ALA A 69 -5.27 -2.39 13.44
CA ALA A 69 -4.43 -1.49 12.66
C ALA A 69 -4.23 -0.13 13.35
N ILE A 70 -5.23 0.36 14.08
CA ILE A 70 -5.09 1.59 14.85
C ILE A 70 -4.09 1.42 15.99
N LYS A 71 -4.29 0.40 16.83
CA LYS A 71 -3.40 0.08 17.96
C LYS A 71 -1.94 -0.09 17.52
N TRP A 72 -1.72 -0.81 16.42
CA TRP A 72 -0.37 -1.00 15.88
C TRP A 72 0.28 0.34 15.47
N MET A 73 -0.47 1.25 14.84
CA MET A 73 0.06 2.55 14.43
C MET A 73 0.42 3.45 15.63
N GLU A 74 -0.41 3.42 16.67
CA GLU A 74 -0.18 4.13 17.93
C GLU A 74 1.05 3.59 18.67
N GLU A 75 1.22 2.26 18.70
CA GLU A 75 2.39 1.61 19.32
C GLU A 75 3.70 1.88 18.58
N ASN A 76 3.63 2.21 17.29
CA ASN A 76 4.79 2.46 16.42
C ASN A 76 4.99 3.94 16.07
N ASP A 77 4.37 4.86 16.84
CA ASP A 77 4.55 6.32 16.74
C ASP A 77 4.36 6.88 15.32
N THR A 78 3.36 6.35 14.61
CA THR A 78 3.01 6.84 13.27
C THR A 78 1.89 7.88 13.39
N ASP A 79 2.23 9.18 13.33
CA ASP A 79 1.22 10.25 13.39
C ASP A 79 0.22 10.08 12.23
N ARG A 80 -1.03 9.80 12.61
CA ARG A 80 -2.13 9.47 11.70
C ARG A 80 -2.89 10.74 11.37
N ARG A 81 -2.54 11.39 10.26
CA ARG A 81 -3.45 12.40 9.66
C ARG A 81 -4.22 11.75 8.52
N GLY A 82 -5.41 11.27 8.84
CA GLY A 82 -6.41 10.88 7.85
C GLY A 82 -6.87 12.10 7.06
N ALA A 83 -7.11 11.91 5.77
CA ALA A 83 -7.51 12.92 4.79
C ALA A 83 -8.58 13.89 5.33
N GLY A 84 -8.17 15.14 5.54
CA GLY A 84 -9.05 16.29 5.65
C GLY A 84 -8.97 17.11 4.38
N CYS A 85 -9.71 16.69 3.36
CA CYS A 85 -10.28 17.56 2.33
C CYS A 85 -11.60 16.96 1.84
#